data_AF-A0A7Y5KD62-F1
#
_entry.id   AF-A0A7Y5KD62-F1
#
_cell.length_a   1.000
_cell.length_b   1.000
_cell.length_c   1.000
_cell.angle_alpha   90.00
_cell.angle_beta   90.00
_cell.angle_gamma   90.00
#
_symmetry.space_group_name_H-M   'P 1'
#
loop_
_entity.id
_entity.type
_entity.pdbx_description
1 polymer ?
#
loop_
_entity_poly.entity_id
_entity_poly.type
_entity_poly.pdbx_seq_one_letter_code
_entity_poly.pdbx_strand_id
1 'polypeptide(L)'
;MQSENVVVDRMTDLMWQQAASSQPMLFRLALTWIDNLNKCGFAGFYDWRLPTLSEAMTLVEESPNEHGLYIDAIFNARQRSWIWTSERGGADLAWYVNFNYGYSQLNRTKSTHNSVRAVRQFS
;
A
#
# COMPACT_ATOMS: atom_id res chain seq x y z
N MET A 1 -18.75 -4.59 9.18
CA MET A 1 -17.56 -5.38 9.53
C MET A 1 -16.65 -5.35 8.31
N GLN A 2 -15.44 -4.81 8.43
CA GLN A 2 -14.49 -4.77 7.31
C GLN A 2 -14.05 -6.20 7.04
N SER A 3 -14.27 -6.72 5.84
CA SER A 3 -13.77 -8.03 5.43
C SER A 3 -12.23 -7.99 5.49
N GLU A 4 -11.66 -8.78 6.39
CA GLU A 4 -10.21 -8.89 6.65
C GLU A 4 -9.54 -9.71 5.56
N ASN A 5 -9.54 -9.20 4.33
CA ASN A 5 -9.00 -9.94 3.19
C ASN A 5 -7.51 -9.63 2.98
N VAL A 6 -6.75 -10.68 2.74
CA VAL A 6 -5.32 -10.63 2.40
C VAL A 6 -5.08 -11.34 1.06
N VAL A 7 -4.03 -10.93 0.36
CA VAL A 7 -3.55 -11.56 -0.88
C VAL A 7 -2.15 -12.07 -0.63
N VAL A 8 -1.89 -13.34 -0.94
CA VAL A 8 -0.57 -13.96 -0.80
C VAL A 8 0.11 -13.95 -2.16
N ASP A 9 1.20 -13.21 -2.27
CA ASP A 9 2.12 -13.24 -3.40
C ASP A 9 3.22 -14.25 -3.11
N ARG A 10 3.13 -15.43 -3.74
CA ARG A 10 4.10 -16.51 -3.58
C ARG A 10 5.39 -16.29 -4.37
N MET A 11 5.41 -15.38 -5.34
CA MET A 11 6.61 -15.08 -6.11
C MET A 11 7.58 -14.22 -5.28
N THR A 12 7.03 -13.31 -4.49
CA THR A 12 7.82 -12.44 -3.60
C THR A 12 7.82 -12.89 -2.14
N ASP A 13 7.08 -13.94 -1.80
CA ASP A 13 6.81 -14.42 -0.43
C ASP A 13 6.20 -13.34 0.48
N LEU A 14 5.35 -12.50 -0.10
CA LEU A 14 4.70 -11.39 0.60
C LEU A 14 3.22 -11.67 0.82
N MET A 15 2.69 -11.13 1.91
CA MET A 15 1.26 -11.06 2.14
C MET A 15 0.84 -9.60 2.20
N TRP A 16 -0.16 -9.27 1.40
CA TRP A 16 -0.67 -7.93 1.22
C TRP A 16 -2.07 -7.83 1.80
N GLN A 17 -2.39 -6.69 2.41
CA GLN A 17 -3.78 -6.33 2.62
C GLN A 17 -4.48 -6.26 1.25
N GLN A 18 -5.68 -6.84 1.06
CA GLN A 18 -6.35 -6.84 -0.25
C GLN A 18 -6.89 -5.46 -0.63
N ALA A 19 -7.46 -4.73 0.32
CA ALA A 19 -7.96 -3.36 0.12
C ALA A 19 -7.03 -2.35 0.82
N ALA A 20 -6.72 -1.24 0.15
CA ALA A 20 -6.02 -0.13 0.78
C ALA A 20 -6.90 0.58 1.83
N SER A 21 -6.29 1.50 2.59
CA SER A 21 -6.99 2.35 3.56
C SER A 21 -8.18 3.06 2.92
N SER A 22 -9.30 3.12 3.65
CA SER A 22 -10.55 3.70 3.14
C SER A 22 -10.45 5.20 2.82
N GLN A 23 -9.54 5.90 3.50
CA GLN A 23 -9.22 7.31 3.26
C GLN A 23 -7.71 7.48 3.07
N PRO A 24 -7.29 8.37 2.15
CA PRO A 24 -5.90 8.76 2.00
C PRO A 24 -5.49 9.62 3.20
N MET A 25 -4.23 9.52 3.59
CA MET A 25 -3.72 10.17 4.79
C MET A 25 -2.30 10.68 4.58
N LEU A 26 -1.90 11.62 5.42
CA LEU A 26 -0.51 12.09 5.48
C LEU A 26 0.42 10.93 5.83
N PHE A 27 1.67 11.00 5.37
CA PHE A 27 2.67 9.96 5.65
C PHE A 27 2.84 9.66 7.15
N ARG A 28 2.82 10.70 8.01
CA ARG A 28 2.90 10.50 9.46
C ARG A 28 1.71 9.70 10.01
N LEU A 29 0.51 9.96 9.49
CA LEU A 29 -0.69 9.24 9.88
C LEU A 29 -0.67 7.81 9.34
N ALA A 30 -0.04 7.57 8.18
CA ALA A 30 0.16 6.23 7.65
C ALA A 30 0.97 5.33 8.59
N LEU A 31 2.02 5.87 9.20
CA LEU A 31 2.81 5.15 10.21
C LEU A 31 1.96 4.79 11.44
N THR A 32 1.21 5.77 11.97
CA THR A 32 0.28 5.53 13.09
C THR A 32 -0.83 4.53 12.72
N TRP A 33 -1.27 4.54 11.47
CA TRP A 33 -2.27 3.61 10.98
C TRP A 33 -1.75 2.18 10.95
N ILE A 34 -0.51 1.96 10.49
CA ILE A 34 0.17 0.66 10.56
C ILE A 34 0.31 0.19 12.02
N ASP A 35 0.72 1.07 12.93
CA ASP A 35 0.84 0.72 14.36
C ASP A 35 -0.50 0.26 14.95
N ASN A 36 -1.59 0.93 14.58
CA ASN A 36 -2.93 0.55 15.01
C ASN A 36 -3.41 -0.75 14.35
N LEU A 37 -3.11 -0.94 13.06
CA LEU A 37 -3.40 -2.19 12.35
C LEU A 37 -2.77 -3.40 13.06
N ASN A 38 -1.51 -3.25 13.47
CA ASN A 38 -0.80 -4.27 14.23
C ASN A 38 -1.40 -4.48 15.61
N LYS A 39 -1.72 -3.42 16.37
CA LYS A 39 -2.37 -3.58 17.69
C LYS A 39 -3.71 -4.31 17.61
N CYS A 40 -4.44 -4.14 16.53
CA CYS A 40 -5.71 -4.83 16.30
C CYS A 40 -5.55 -6.29 15.86
N GLY A 41 -4.35 -6.74 15.49
CA GLY A 41 -4.12 -8.10 15.01
C GLY A 41 -4.82 -8.39 13.69
N PHE A 42 -4.77 -7.44 12.74
CA PHE A 42 -5.49 -7.56 11.46
C PHE A 42 -5.17 -8.88 10.75
N ALA A 43 -6.22 -9.62 10.38
CA ALA A 43 -6.13 -10.96 9.79
C ALA A 43 -5.30 -11.96 10.62
N GLY A 44 -5.20 -11.76 11.93
CA GLY A 44 -4.41 -12.58 12.86
C GLY A 44 -2.93 -12.21 12.96
N PHE A 45 -2.48 -11.13 12.32
CA PHE A 45 -1.06 -10.75 12.25
C PHE A 45 -0.78 -9.36 12.86
N TYR A 46 0.45 -9.17 13.34
CA TYR A 46 0.88 -8.04 14.18
C TYR A 46 2.17 -7.37 13.66
N ASP A 47 2.65 -7.78 12.50
CA ASP A 47 3.94 -7.44 11.88
C ASP A 47 3.75 -6.76 10.50
N TRP A 48 2.58 -6.16 10.28
CA TRP A 48 2.29 -5.36 9.11
C TRP A 48 3.19 -4.12 9.05
N ARG A 49 3.60 -3.74 7.85
CA ARG A 49 4.40 -2.54 7.58
C ARG A 49 3.96 -1.85 6.30
N LEU A 50 4.48 -0.63 6.09
CA LEU A 50 4.47 -0.04 4.75
C LEU A 50 5.35 -0.88 3.80
N PRO A 51 4.99 -0.98 2.52
CA PRO A 51 5.82 -1.63 1.53
C PRO A 51 7.06 -0.80 1.25
N THR A 52 8.14 -1.47 0.87
CA THR A 52 9.24 -0.80 0.19
C THR A 52 8.81 -0.39 -1.21
N LEU A 53 9.55 0.51 -1.83
CA LEU A 53 9.29 0.97 -3.19
C LEU A 53 9.40 -0.19 -4.17
N SER A 54 10.41 -1.03 -4.02
CA SER A 54 10.59 -2.21 -4.87
C SER A 54 9.42 -3.18 -4.77
N GLU A 55 8.94 -3.48 -3.55
CA GLU A 55 7.76 -4.33 -3.35
C GLU A 55 6.49 -3.69 -3.90
N ALA A 56 6.28 -2.39 -3.69
CA ALA A 56 5.11 -1.71 -4.23
C ALA A 56 5.10 -1.69 -5.76
N MET A 57 6.28 -1.65 -6.40
CA MET A 57 6.41 -1.74 -7.85
C MET A 57 6.13 -3.14 -8.40
N THR A 58 6.27 -4.22 -7.62
CA THR A 58 5.89 -5.57 -8.10
C THR A 58 4.38 -5.72 -8.28
N LEU A 59 3.57 -4.83 -7.69
CA LEU A 59 2.13 -4.77 -7.91
C LEU A 59 1.72 -4.03 -9.18
N VAL A 60 2.66 -3.36 -9.85
CA VAL A 60 2.37 -2.59 -11.06
C VAL A 60 2.30 -3.54 -12.25
N GLU A 61 1.16 -3.54 -12.93
CA GLU A 61 0.95 -4.33 -14.16
C GLU A 61 1.34 -3.54 -15.42
N GLU A 62 1.67 -4.23 -16.49
CA GLU A 62 2.01 -3.59 -17.79
C GLU A 62 0.79 -2.98 -18.49
N SER A 63 -0.40 -3.52 -18.20
CA SER A 63 -1.66 -3.09 -18.80
C SER A 63 -2.70 -2.75 -17.73
N PRO A 64 -3.59 -1.77 -17.98
CA PRO A 64 -4.61 -1.43 -17.02
C PRO A 64 -5.70 -2.50 -16.95
N ASN A 65 -6.25 -2.71 -15.75
CA ASN A 65 -7.43 -3.55 -15.50
C ASN A 65 -8.73 -2.88 -16.00
N GLU A 66 -9.89 -3.50 -15.76
CA GLU A 66 -11.20 -2.99 -16.21
C GLU A 66 -11.58 -1.61 -15.62
N HIS A 67 -10.85 -1.13 -14.61
CA HIS A 67 -11.03 0.18 -14.00
C HIS A 67 -9.98 1.22 -14.43
N GLY A 68 -9.11 0.87 -15.39
CA GLY A 68 -8.06 1.79 -15.86
C GLY A 68 -6.86 1.89 -14.91
N LEU A 69 -6.69 0.94 -13.98
CA LEU A 69 -5.58 0.92 -13.03
C LEU A 69 -4.55 -0.15 -13.43
N TYR A 70 -3.27 0.20 -13.39
CA TYR A 70 -2.12 -0.68 -13.63
C TYR A 70 -1.79 -1.50 -12.38
N ILE A 71 -2.75 -2.32 -11.93
CA ILE A 71 -2.64 -3.26 -10.80
C ILE A 71 -3.67 -4.39 -11.00
N ASP A 72 -3.33 -5.61 -10.57
CA ASP A 72 -4.26 -6.75 -10.63
C ASP A 72 -5.60 -6.45 -9.92
N ALA A 73 -6.71 -6.82 -10.56
CA ALA A 73 -8.07 -6.61 -10.08
C ALA A 73 -8.36 -7.33 -8.75
N ILE A 74 -7.57 -8.35 -8.36
CA ILE A 74 -7.64 -8.99 -7.04
C ILE A 74 -7.42 -7.97 -5.91
N PHE A 75 -6.66 -6.90 -6.18
CA PHE A 75 -6.48 -5.78 -5.29
C PHE A 75 -7.61 -4.75 -5.47
N ASN A 76 -8.88 -5.18 -5.36
CA ASN A 76 -9.99 -4.24 -5.48
C ASN A 76 -11.24 -4.52 -4.62
N ALA A 77 -11.59 -3.47 -3.88
CA ALA A 77 -12.93 -3.09 -3.45
C ALA A 77 -12.98 -1.57 -3.14
N ARG A 78 -11.82 -0.94 -2.85
CA ARG A 78 -11.65 0.50 -2.55
C ARG A 78 -10.29 1.07 -2.96
N GLN A 79 -9.56 0.42 -3.88
CA GLN A 79 -8.23 0.90 -4.30
C GLN A 79 -8.35 2.35 -4.81
N ARG A 80 -7.63 3.27 -4.17
CA ARG A 80 -7.35 4.59 -4.74
C ARG A 80 -5.98 4.55 -5.40
N SER A 81 -5.78 5.44 -6.35
CA SER A 81 -4.69 5.48 -7.33
C SER A 81 -3.27 5.44 -6.78
N TRP A 82 -3.03 5.67 -5.49
CA TRP A 82 -1.69 5.83 -4.94
C TRP A 82 -1.53 5.28 -3.52
N ILE A 83 -0.39 4.65 -3.27
CA ILE A 83 0.01 4.12 -1.95
C ILE A 83 1.36 4.67 -1.50
N TRP A 84 1.49 4.95 -0.20
CA TRP A 84 2.78 5.27 0.40
C TRP A 84 3.74 4.07 0.39
N THR A 85 5.02 4.35 0.18
CA THR A 85 6.11 3.40 0.44
C THR A 85 6.92 3.86 1.64
N SER A 86 7.71 2.96 2.24
CA SER A 86 8.46 3.22 3.47
C SER A 86 9.63 4.21 3.29
N GLU A 87 10.11 4.40 2.07
CA GLU A 87 11.30 5.20 1.74
C GLU A 87 11.05 6.70 1.87
N ARG A 88 12.04 7.37 2.47
CA ARG A 88 12.08 8.83 2.59
C ARG A 88 13.11 9.41 1.63
N GLY A 89 12.74 10.47 0.90
CA GLY A 89 13.66 11.21 0.02
C GLY A 89 14.31 12.43 0.68
N GLY A 90 14.33 12.50 2.01
CA GLY A 90 14.77 13.65 2.80
C GLY A 90 13.82 13.97 3.96
N ALA A 91 14.03 15.09 4.65
CA ALA A 91 13.29 15.44 5.86
C ALA A 91 11.75 15.48 5.66
N ASP A 92 11.29 15.90 4.48
CA ASP A 92 9.88 16.14 4.17
C ASP A 92 9.42 15.45 2.88
N LEU A 93 10.10 14.39 2.45
CA LEU A 93 9.80 13.69 1.20
C LEU A 93 9.62 12.19 1.44
N ALA A 94 8.60 11.59 0.83
CA ALA A 94 8.38 10.15 0.82
C ALA A 94 7.97 9.67 -0.56
N TRP A 95 8.34 8.43 -0.87
CA TRP A 95 7.99 7.78 -2.12
C TRP A 95 6.57 7.23 -2.08
N TYR A 96 5.94 7.19 -3.25
CA TYR A 96 4.64 6.58 -3.45
C TYR A 96 4.58 5.94 -4.85
N VAL A 97 3.75 4.92 -4.99
CA VAL A 97 3.45 4.29 -6.29
C VAL A 97 2.08 4.74 -6.76
N ASN A 98 1.98 5.09 -8.04
CA ASN A 98 0.77 5.56 -8.71
C ASN A 98 0.29 4.52 -9.73
N PHE A 99 -0.83 3.86 -9.42
CA PHE A 99 -1.46 2.86 -10.25
C PHE A 99 -2.34 3.43 -11.37
N ASN A 100 -2.61 4.75 -11.44
CA ASN A 100 -3.27 5.33 -12.62
C ASN A 100 -2.37 5.30 -13.87
N TYR A 101 -1.06 5.27 -13.65
CA TYR A 101 -0.06 5.44 -14.71
C TYR A 101 1.13 4.48 -14.59
N GLY A 102 1.11 3.57 -13.60
CA GLY A 102 2.14 2.55 -13.40
C GLY A 102 3.54 3.09 -13.06
N TYR A 103 3.67 4.24 -12.40
CA TYR A 103 4.98 4.81 -12.04
C TYR A 103 5.09 5.13 -10.56
N SER A 104 6.33 5.33 -10.09
CA SER A 104 6.62 5.84 -8.75
C SER A 104 7.16 7.27 -8.78
N GLN A 105 6.89 8.03 -7.72
CA GLN A 105 7.37 9.41 -7.61
C GLN A 105 7.61 9.79 -6.14
N LEU A 106 8.42 10.82 -5.94
CA LEU A 106 8.69 11.42 -4.64
C LEU A 106 7.72 12.58 -4.36
N ASN A 107 7.13 12.64 -3.16
CA ASN A 107 6.16 13.68 -2.79
C ASN A 107 6.43 14.34 -1.45
N ARG A 108 5.95 15.58 -1.29
CA ARG A 108 6.00 16.33 -0.02
C ARG A 108 5.07 15.69 1.01
N THR A 109 5.63 15.18 2.09
CA THR A 109 4.89 14.40 3.12
C THR A 109 3.94 15.23 3.97
N LYS A 110 4.16 16.55 4.04
CA LYS A 110 3.38 17.49 4.86
C LYS A 110 2.05 17.92 4.24
N SER A 111 1.91 17.81 2.92
CA SER A 111 0.74 18.33 2.18
C SER A 111 0.01 17.28 1.34
N THR A 112 0.63 16.12 1.10
CA THR A 112 0.08 15.08 0.23
C THR A 112 -0.64 14.00 1.03
N HIS A 113 -1.77 13.53 0.52
CA HIS A 113 -2.53 12.41 1.10
C HIS A 113 -2.52 11.24 0.13
N ASN A 114 -1.91 10.11 0.53
CA ASN A 114 -1.95 8.86 -0.21
C ASN A 114 -2.56 7.75 0.65
N SER A 115 -3.00 6.67 0.02
CA SER A 115 -3.56 5.53 0.73
C SER A 115 -2.45 4.68 1.36
N VAL A 116 -2.83 3.81 2.27
CA VAL A 116 -1.92 2.81 2.86
C VAL A 116 -2.37 1.43 2.44
N ARG A 117 -1.42 0.62 1.97
CA ARG A 117 -1.63 -0.81 1.71
C ARG A 117 -0.55 -1.54 2.47
N ALA A 118 -0.94 -2.22 3.53
CA ALA A 118 0.02 -2.92 4.38
C ALA A 118 0.56 -4.17 3.68
N VAL A 119 1.82 -4.48 3.96
CA VAL A 119 2.49 -5.71 3.55
C VAL A 119 3.19 -6.34 4.76
N ARG A 120 3.31 -7.66 4.76
CA ARG A 120 4.13 -8.44 5.69
C ARG A 120 4.82 -9.58 4.93
N GLN A 121 5.78 -10.23 5.58
CA GLN A 121 6.32 -11.51 5.07
C GLN A 121 5.26 -12.60 5.24
N PHE A 122 5.16 -13.50 4.26
CA PHE A 122 4.23 -14.63 4.35
C PHE A 122 4.76 -15.73 5.29
N SER A 123 6.09 -15.92 5.35
CA SER A 123 6.81 -16.91 6.18
C SER A 123 6.86 -16.61 7.67
#